data_AF-A0A9W7DUB0-F1
#
_entry.id   AF-A0A9W7DUB0-F1
#
_cell.length_a   1.000
_cell.length_b   1.000
_cell.length_c   1.000
_cell.angle_alpha   90.00
_cell.angle_beta   90.00
_cell.angle_gamma   90.00
#
_symmetry.space_group_name_H-M   'P 1'
#
loop_
_entity.id
_entity.type
_entity.pdbx_description
1 polymer ?
#
loop_
_entity_poly.entity_id
_entity_poly.type
_entity_poly.pdbx_seq_one_letter_code
_entity_poly.pdbx_strand_id
1 'polypeptide(L)'
;MGATKAKAKKTKKAAPTSSGFGAKKDIKAPFNAAASLLRNEKLYDKLEKESYQETMSEGESDSVFREFVVTVQTPSQSWFPVAQLCIHSHSSTPSQFISPSLSFLAREVLQAARTASPSFNNNNGVEYAAEPMGDFMTHVYDTCIEPSQSSQPVLTLKEAREIIEIDKEDVKDVDALKSKYRKITMKYHPDRFPGDTSSPEAIEAAVKFDQAAKAYDVLTSNSQQSFYAGLGGKARNDFKTFEVSDVGKERVGMSMDLELGGYRAAVRMLDTDISSFFIARNDNI
;
A
#
# COMPACT_ATOMS: atom_id res chain seq x y z
N MET A 1 -10.67 88.71 -29.91
CA MET A 1 -11.15 87.64 -30.80
C MET A 1 -10.03 87.27 -31.76
N GLY A 2 -9.83 85.98 -32.06
CA GLY A 2 -9.02 85.53 -33.19
C GLY A 2 -7.65 84.93 -32.84
N ALA A 3 -7.63 83.61 -32.63
CA ALA A 3 -6.45 82.80 -32.40
C ALA A 3 -5.60 82.59 -33.67
N THR A 4 -4.28 82.47 -33.53
CA THR A 4 -3.48 81.63 -34.43
C THR A 4 -2.44 80.82 -33.63
N LYS A 5 -2.48 79.50 -33.84
CA LYS A 5 -1.72 78.46 -33.12
C LYS A 5 -0.28 78.38 -33.66
N ALA A 6 0.72 78.55 -32.79
CA ALA A 6 2.10 78.17 -33.07
C ALA A 6 2.32 76.68 -32.74
N LYS A 7 2.84 75.92 -33.71
CA LYS A 7 3.14 74.48 -33.61
C LYS A 7 4.36 74.24 -32.71
N ALA A 8 4.15 73.55 -31.59
CA ALA A 8 5.25 73.02 -30.77
C ALA A 8 5.79 71.69 -31.35
N LYS A 9 7.11 71.65 -31.52
CA LYS A 9 7.91 70.54 -32.07
C LYS A 9 7.96 69.38 -31.06
N LYS A 10 7.28 68.26 -31.34
CA LYS A 10 7.35 67.04 -30.51
C LYS A 10 8.76 66.43 -30.61
N THR A 11 9.49 66.42 -29.50
CA THR A 11 10.68 65.59 -29.28
C THR A 11 10.29 64.11 -29.31
N LYS A 12 10.88 63.33 -30.24
CA LYS A 12 10.75 61.87 -30.28
C LYS A 12 11.37 61.28 -29.01
N LYS A 13 10.55 60.70 -28.13
CA LYS A 13 11.03 59.75 -27.11
C LYS A 13 11.53 58.51 -27.85
N ALA A 14 12.77 58.12 -27.58
CA ALA A 14 13.33 56.85 -28.03
C ALA A 14 12.47 55.70 -27.48
N ALA A 15 12.09 54.77 -28.36
CA ALA A 15 11.46 53.51 -27.96
C ALA A 15 12.48 52.69 -27.15
N PRO A 16 12.04 51.94 -26.12
CA PRO A 16 12.93 51.00 -25.46
C PRO A 16 13.32 49.93 -26.49
N THR A 17 14.62 49.78 -26.68
CA THR A 17 15.23 48.72 -27.47
C THR A 17 14.75 47.37 -26.94
N SER A 18 14.01 46.62 -27.77
CA SER A 18 13.59 45.25 -27.49
C SER A 18 14.81 44.33 -27.44
N SER A 19 15.41 44.21 -26.26
CA SER A 19 16.44 43.23 -25.96
C SER A 19 15.80 41.92 -25.51
N GLY A 20 16.07 40.85 -26.24
CA GLY A 20 15.97 39.48 -25.74
C GLY A 20 14.81 38.67 -26.30
N PHE A 21 15.12 37.88 -27.34
CA PHE A 21 14.43 36.62 -27.62
C PHE A 21 14.66 35.67 -26.42
N GLY A 22 13.85 35.82 -25.37
CA GLY A 22 13.69 34.80 -24.35
C GLY A 22 12.58 33.86 -24.80
N ALA A 23 12.92 32.67 -25.29
CA ALA A 23 11.94 31.60 -25.42
C ALA A 23 11.26 31.44 -24.06
N LYS A 24 9.93 31.62 -24.00
CA LYS A 24 9.17 31.25 -22.80
C LYS A 24 9.47 29.78 -22.57
N LYS A 25 10.14 29.45 -21.46
CA LYS A 25 10.26 28.04 -21.02
C LYS A 25 8.84 27.54 -20.89
N ASP A 26 8.44 26.59 -21.72
CA ASP A 26 7.20 25.85 -21.53
C ASP A 26 7.33 25.14 -20.18
N ILE A 27 6.72 25.72 -19.15
CA ILE A 27 6.59 25.09 -17.84
C ILE A 27 5.63 23.93 -18.06
N LYS A 28 6.19 22.72 -18.22
CA LYS A 28 5.38 21.49 -18.28
C LYS A 28 4.48 21.49 -17.05
N ALA A 29 3.17 21.29 -17.27
CA ALA A 29 2.21 21.15 -16.20
C ALA A 29 2.69 20.06 -15.20
N PRO A 30 2.42 20.23 -13.89
CA PRO A 30 2.81 19.25 -12.90
C PRO A 30 2.16 17.89 -13.22
N PHE A 31 2.90 16.82 -12.93
CA PHE A 31 2.41 15.46 -13.16
C PHE A 31 1.17 15.17 -12.31
N ASN A 32 0.08 14.76 -12.95
CA ASN A 32 -1.17 14.41 -12.28
C ASN A 32 -1.20 12.89 -12.01
N ALA A 33 -0.83 12.50 -10.78
CA ALA A 33 -0.77 11.09 -10.39
C ALA A 33 -2.14 10.41 -10.36
N ALA A 34 -3.21 11.10 -9.96
CA ALA A 34 -4.56 10.54 -9.95
C ALA A 34 -5.06 10.22 -11.37
N ALA A 35 -4.88 11.14 -12.31
CA ALA A 35 -5.22 10.89 -13.72
C ALA A 35 -4.33 9.80 -14.34
N SER A 36 -3.07 9.70 -13.90
CA SER A 36 -2.15 8.66 -14.34
C SER A 36 -2.54 7.28 -13.80
N LEU A 37 -2.97 7.18 -12.55
CA LEU A 37 -3.46 5.95 -11.92
C LEU A 37 -4.68 5.41 -12.67
N LEU A 38 -5.68 6.26 -12.99
CA LEU A 38 -6.85 5.84 -13.78
C LEU A 38 -6.49 5.33 -15.19
N ARG A 39 -5.41 5.85 -15.80
CA ARG A 39 -4.91 5.32 -17.08
C ARG A 39 -4.21 3.99 -16.91
N ASN A 40 -3.49 3.81 -15.81
CA ASN A 40 -2.84 2.55 -15.46
C ASN A 40 -3.86 1.45 -15.14
N GLU A 41 -4.98 1.76 -14.47
CA GLU A 41 -6.07 0.81 -14.25
C GLU A 41 -6.63 0.28 -15.58
N LYS A 42 -6.88 1.17 -16.54
CA LYS A 42 -7.33 0.76 -17.88
C LYS A 42 -6.28 -0.07 -18.62
N LEU A 43 -5.00 0.24 -18.44
CA LEU A 43 -3.91 -0.55 -19.02
C LEU A 43 -3.82 -1.93 -18.34
N TYR A 44 -4.01 -1.99 -17.03
CA TYR A 44 -4.05 -3.23 -16.27
C TYR A 44 -5.12 -4.16 -16.82
N ASP A 45 -6.38 -3.69 -16.90
CA ASP A 45 -7.51 -4.46 -17.42
C ASP A 45 -7.29 -4.90 -18.87
N LYS A 46 -6.56 -4.10 -19.65
CA LYS A 46 -6.19 -4.44 -21.02
C LYS A 46 -5.17 -5.59 -21.04
N LEU A 47 -4.09 -5.49 -20.28
CA LEU A 47 -3.05 -6.52 -20.22
C LEU A 47 -3.59 -7.85 -19.67
N GLU A 48 -4.49 -7.78 -18.69
CA GLU A 48 -5.18 -8.96 -18.15
C GLU A 48 -6.02 -9.66 -19.24
N LYS A 49 -6.78 -8.89 -20.03
CA LYS A 49 -7.55 -9.43 -21.15
C LYS A 49 -6.69 -10.00 -22.26
N GLU A 50 -5.58 -9.33 -22.60
CA GLU A 50 -4.61 -9.81 -23.60
C GLU A 50 -4.02 -11.16 -23.14
N SER A 51 -3.59 -11.27 -21.90
CA SER A 51 -3.09 -12.52 -21.34
C SER A 51 -4.13 -13.65 -21.35
N TYR A 52 -5.39 -13.35 -21.01
CA TYR A 52 -6.47 -14.33 -21.09
C TYR A 52 -6.69 -14.81 -22.52
N GLN A 53 -6.68 -13.89 -23.50
CA GLN A 53 -6.84 -14.22 -24.91
C GLN A 53 -5.68 -15.07 -25.46
N GLU A 54 -4.44 -14.74 -25.07
CA GLU A 54 -3.24 -15.51 -25.42
C GLU A 54 -3.36 -16.95 -24.91
N THR A 55 -3.79 -17.12 -23.65
CA THR A 55 -3.98 -18.44 -23.01
C THR A 55 -5.08 -19.27 -23.69
N MET A 56 -6.12 -18.62 -24.23
CA MET A 56 -7.23 -19.28 -24.92
C MET A 56 -6.97 -19.55 -26.41
N SER A 57 -5.95 -18.91 -27.00
CA SER A 57 -5.59 -19.11 -28.39
C SER A 57 -4.84 -20.42 -28.60
N GLU A 58 -5.04 -21.10 -29.74
CA GLU A 58 -4.34 -22.37 -30.06
C GLU A 58 -2.85 -22.17 -30.42
N GLY A 59 -2.33 -20.93 -30.38
CA GLY A 59 -0.92 -20.64 -30.59
C GLY A 59 -0.11 -20.80 -29.31
N GLU A 60 1.12 -21.32 -29.42
CA GLU A 60 2.10 -21.25 -28.33
C GLU A 60 2.52 -19.77 -28.15
N SER A 61 2.00 -19.14 -27.10
CA SER A 61 2.52 -17.86 -26.61
C SER A 61 3.38 -18.13 -25.38
N ASP A 62 4.65 -17.73 -25.43
CA ASP A 62 5.56 -17.79 -24.28
C ASP A 62 5.37 -16.59 -23.32
N SER A 63 4.31 -15.80 -23.54
CA SER A 63 3.97 -14.67 -22.69
C SER A 63 3.54 -15.11 -21.29
N VAL A 64 3.99 -14.34 -20.31
CA VAL A 64 3.78 -14.58 -18.90
C VAL A 64 3.18 -13.32 -18.29
N PHE A 65 1.96 -13.45 -17.77
CA PHE A 65 1.30 -12.45 -16.94
C PHE A 65 1.42 -12.85 -15.47
N ARG A 66 1.89 -11.94 -14.62
CA ARG A 66 1.99 -12.13 -13.18
C ARG A 66 1.49 -10.89 -12.45
N GLU A 67 0.80 -11.14 -11.34
CA GLU A 67 0.29 -10.11 -10.46
C GLU A 67 1.03 -10.15 -9.12
N PHE A 68 1.25 -8.96 -8.58
CA PHE A 68 1.92 -8.73 -7.33
C PHE A 68 1.13 -7.73 -6.49
N VAL A 69 1.09 -7.94 -5.18
CA VAL A 69 0.61 -6.89 -4.26
C VAL A 69 1.79 -6.03 -3.88
N VAL A 70 1.63 -4.72 -4.05
CA VAL A 70 2.62 -3.71 -3.68
C VAL A 70 2.24 -3.15 -2.33
N THR A 71 3.21 -3.13 -1.42
CA THR A 71 3.09 -2.50 -0.12
C THR A 71 4.09 -1.39 0.04
N VAL A 72 3.72 -0.42 0.87
CA VAL A 72 4.57 0.71 1.22
C VAL A 72 4.68 0.84 2.73
N GLN A 73 5.82 1.33 3.20
CA GLN A 73 5.99 1.79 4.57
C GLN A 73 6.66 3.15 4.60
N THR A 74 6.48 3.86 5.71
CA THR A 74 7.19 5.11 6.02
C THR A 74 7.74 5.01 7.45
N PRO A 75 8.61 5.94 7.89
CA PRO A 75 9.05 5.95 9.29
C PRO A 75 7.91 6.03 10.31
N SER A 76 6.74 6.54 9.90
CA SER A 76 5.55 6.67 10.74
C SER A 76 4.51 5.58 10.52
N GLN A 77 4.64 4.74 9.48
CA GLN A 77 3.62 3.75 9.13
C GLN A 77 4.25 2.45 8.67
N SER A 78 3.88 1.35 9.34
CA SER A 78 4.30 0.00 9.00
C SER A 78 3.81 -0.41 7.60
N TRP A 79 4.39 -1.49 7.04
CA TRP A 79 4.00 -2.05 5.75
C TRP A 79 2.48 -2.13 5.58
N PHE A 80 2.02 -1.53 4.48
CA PHE A 80 0.62 -1.32 4.18
C PHE A 80 0.39 -1.66 2.69
N PRO A 81 -0.48 -2.62 2.36
CA PRO A 81 -0.75 -3.00 0.98
C PRO A 81 -1.64 -1.92 0.31
N VAL A 82 -1.22 -1.43 -0.87
CA VAL A 82 -1.82 -0.22 -1.49
C VAL A 82 -2.25 -0.40 -2.93
N ALA A 83 -1.57 -1.26 -3.67
CA ALA A 83 -1.77 -1.40 -5.10
C ALA A 83 -1.53 -2.83 -5.55
N GLN A 84 -2.12 -3.20 -6.67
CA GLN A 84 -1.78 -4.39 -7.41
C GLN A 84 -0.94 -3.98 -8.62
N LEU A 85 0.17 -4.66 -8.85
CA LEU A 85 1.07 -4.49 -9.98
C LEU A 85 0.95 -5.72 -10.87
N CYS A 86 0.65 -5.53 -12.15
CA CYS A 86 0.80 -6.59 -13.14
C CYS A 86 2.09 -6.41 -13.94
N ILE A 87 2.67 -7.53 -14.37
CA ILE A 87 3.82 -7.59 -15.28
C ILE A 87 3.49 -8.61 -16.35
N HIS A 88 3.55 -8.18 -17.61
CA HIS A 88 3.37 -9.00 -18.80
C HIS A 88 4.66 -9.01 -19.63
N SER A 89 5.24 -10.18 -19.86
CA SER A 89 6.56 -10.33 -20.51
C SER A 89 6.77 -11.75 -21.05
N HIS A 90 7.74 -11.99 -21.92
CA HIS A 90 8.15 -13.36 -22.33
C HIS A 90 9.23 -13.94 -21.40
N SER A 91 9.49 -13.32 -20.25
CA SER A 91 10.49 -13.82 -19.29
C SER A 91 9.90 -14.91 -18.40
N SER A 92 10.66 -15.99 -18.19
CA SER A 92 10.35 -17.01 -17.18
C SER A 92 10.49 -16.50 -15.74
N THR A 93 11.12 -15.34 -15.53
CA THR A 93 11.28 -14.69 -14.22
C THR A 93 10.75 -13.25 -14.21
N PRO A 94 9.42 -13.03 -14.29
CA PRO A 94 8.84 -11.67 -14.32
C PRO A 94 9.16 -10.81 -13.09
N SER A 95 9.51 -11.43 -11.96
CA SER A 95 9.89 -10.74 -10.71
C SER A 95 11.10 -9.83 -10.87
N GLN A 96 11.99 -10.09 -11.84
CA GLN A 96 13.12 -9.20 -12.15
C GLN A 96 12.67 -7.79 -12.58
N PHE A 97 11.44 -7.66 -13.08
CA PHE A 97 10.89 -6.40 -13.56
C PHE A 97 10.15 -5.60 -12.46
N ILE A 98 10.05 -6.10 -11.23
CA ILE A 98 9.34 -5.40 -10.14
C ILE A 98 10.02 -4.06 -9.81
N SER A 99 11.31 -4.05 -9.45
CA SER A 99 12.03 -2.81 -9.11
C SER A 99 11.96 -1.74 -10.22
N PRO A 100 12.23 -2.05 -11.51
CA PRO A 100 12.12 -1.04 -12.56
C PRO A 100 10.67 -0.60 -12.81
N SER A 101 9.68 -1.48 -12.66
CA SER A 101 8.25 -1.13 -12.76
C SER A 101 7.79 -0.23 -11.62
N LEU A 102 8.12 -0.57 -10.38
CA LEU A 102 7.83 0.25 -9.20
C LEU A 102 8.50 1.61 -9.31
N SER A 103 9.73 1.65 -9.81
CA SER A 103 10.41 2.92 -10.01
C SER A 103 9.72 3.82 -11.05
N PHE A 104 9.17 3.23 -12.12
CA PHE A 104 8.39 3.98 -13.09
C PHE A 104 7.03 4.43 -12.52
N LEU A 105 6.35 3.55 -11.78
CA LEU A 105 4.97 3.72 -11.31
C LEU A 105 4.85 4.23 -9.87
N ALA A 106 5.95 4.63 -9.23
CA ALA A 106 5.97 5.01 -7.81
C ALA A 106 5.01 6.16 -7.48
N ARG A 107 4.74 7.06 -8.45
CA ARG A 107 3.82 8.18 -8.24
C ARG A 107 2.37 7.70 -8.16
N GLU A 108 2.00 6.73 -8.99
CA GLU A 108 0.70 6.06 -9.01
C GLU A 108 0.51 5.19 -7.76
N VAL A 109 1.52 4.42 -7.37
CA VAL A 109 1.50 3.63 -6.12
C VAL A 109 1.30 4.54 -4.90
N LEU A 110 2.04 5.65 -4.82
CA LEU A 110 1.85 6.63 -3.74
C LEU A 110 0.48 7.32 -3.80
N GLN A 111 -0.06 7.53 -5.01
CA GLN A 111 -1.42 8.05 -5.13
C GLN A 111 -2.45 7.08 -4.57
N ALA A 112 -2.32 5.77 -4.86
CA ALA A 112 -3.16 4.74 -4.25
C ALA A 112 -3.04 4.73 -2.72
N ALA A 113 -1.80 4.81 -2.21
CA ALA A 113 -1.54 4.90 -0.76
C ALA A 113 -2.24 6.10 -0.10
N ARG A 114 -2.18 7.28 -0.72
CA ARG A 114 -2.84 8.50 -0.20
C ARG A 114 -4.37 8.42 -0.24
N THR A 115 -4.92 7.75 -1.25
CA THR A 115 -6.36 7.50 -1.31
C THR A 115 -6.79 6.60 -0.16
N ALA A 116 -5.99 5.60 0.21
CA ALA A 116 -6.26 4.72 1.33
C ALA A 116 -6.07 5.40 2.70
N SER A 117 -4.96 6.11 2.91
CA SER A 117 -4.65 6.75 4.20
C SER A 117 -3.97 8.12 4.03
N PRO A 118 -4.47 9.18 4.70
CA PRO A 118 -3.85 10.51 4.69
C PRO A 118 -2.41 10.56 5.21
N SER A 119 -1.99 9.55 5.98
CA SER A 119 -0.65 9.42 6.54
C SER A 119 0.45 9.32 5.46
N PHE A 120 0.10 8.93 4.22
CA PHE A 120 1.02 8.89 3.07
C PHE A 120 1.12 10.20 2.27
N ASN A 121 0.58 11.31 2.80
CA ASN A 121 0.78 12.63 2.17
C ASN A 121 2.25 13.09 2.22
N ASN A 122 3.02 12.62 3.20
CA ASN A 122 4.46 12.83 3.24
C ASN A 122 5.18 11.69 2.50
N ASN A 123 6.03 12.04 1.54
CA ASN A 123 6.74 11.06 0.71
C ASN A 123 8.17 10.77 1.19
N ASN A 124 8.58 11.33 2.33
CA ASN A 124 9.93 11.16 2.82
C ASN A 124 10.12 9.78 3.45
N GLY A 125 11.13 9.06 2.98
CA GLY A 125 11.47 7.73 3.51
C GLY A 125 10.45 6.65 3.17
N VAL A 126 9.73 6.78 2.06
CA VAL A 126 8.85 5.70 1.59
C VAL A 126 9.71 4.54 1.10
N GLU A 127 9.48 3.37 1.67
CA GLU A 127 10.03 2.12 1.20
C GLU A 127 8.94 1.30 0.51
N TYR A 128 9.35 0.46 -0.43
CA TYR A 128 8.47 -0.35 -1.25
C TYR A 128 8.81 -1.82 -1.05
N ALA A 129 7.77 -2.63 -0.95
CA ALA A 129 7.88 -4.07 -1.01
C ALA A 129 6.79 -4.63 -1.91
N ALA A 130 6.99 -5.85 -2.38
CA ALA A 130 5.99 -6.56 -3.14
C ALA A 130 6.08 -8.07 -2.89
N GLU A 131 4.99 -8.76 -3.18
CA GLU A 131 4.88 -10.21 -3.16
C GLU A 131 3.95 -10.70 -4.27
N PRO A 132 4.06 -11.96 -4.71
CA PRO A 132 3.12 -12.55 -5.64
C PRO A 132 1.67 -12.50 -5.11
N MET A 133 0.70 -12.29 -5.99
CA MET A 133 -0.72 -12.27 -5.63
C MET A 133 -1.16 -13.55 -4.90
N GLY A 134 -0.66 -14.71 -5.30
CA GLY A 134 -0.98 -15.99 -4.66
C GLY A 134 -0.59 -16.03 -3.18
N ASP A 135 0.65 -15.65 -2.87
CA ASP A 135 1.16 -15.56 -1.48
C ASP A 135 0.35 -14.57 -0.64
N PHE A 136 0.03 -13.41 -1.22
CA PHE A 136 -0.83 -12.43 -0.56
C PHE A 136 -2.20 -13.03 -0.23
N MET A 137 -2.84 -13.69 -1.20
CA MET A 137 -4.16 -14.28 -0.98
C MET A 137 -4.13 -15.33 0.14
N THR A 138 -3.21 -16.29 0.05
CA THR A 138 -3.13 -17.39 1.02
C THR A 138 -2.73 -16.95 2.42
N HIS A 139 -1.81 -15.99 2.55
CA HIS A 139 -1.19 -15.68 3.85
C HIS A 139 -1.66 -14.37 4.47
N VAL A 140 -2.27 -13.48 3.68
CA VAL A 140 -2.76 -12.19 4.13
C VAL A 140 -4.27 -12.11 4.00
N TYR A 141 -4.81 -12.30 2.80
CA TYR A 141 -6.25 -12.16 2.55
C TYR A 141 -7.07 -13.20 3.33
N ASP A 142 -6.77 -14.50 3.15
CA ASP A 142 -7.45 -15.61 3.81
C ASP A 142 -7.25 -15.63 5.33
N THR A 143 -6.31 -14.86 5.85
CA THR A 143 -5.98 -14.81 7.28
C THR A 143 -6.60 -13.58 7.95
N CYS A 144 -6.64 -12.44 7.27
CA CYS A 144 -7.04 -11.16 7.85
C CYS A 144 -8.39 -10.64 7.36
N ILE A 145 -8.75 -10.94 6.11
CA ILE A 145 -9.91 -10.33 5.44
C ILE A 145 -11.05 -11.34 5.37
N GLU A 146 -10.79 -12.53 4.81
CA GLU A 146 -11.76 -13.63 4.73
C GLU A 146 -11.24 -14.86 5.47
N PRO A 147 -11.15 -14.82 6.81
CA PRO A 147 -10.73 -15.98 7.58
C PRO A 147 -11.66 -17.16 7.34
N SER A 148 -11.09 -18.27 6.87
CA SER A 148 -11.77 -19.56 6.86
C SER A 148 -12.24 -19.95 8.27
N GLN A 149 -13.27 -20.78 8.40
CA GLN A 149 -13.72 -21.26 9.73
C GLN A 149 -12.62 -22.01 10.51
N SER A 150 -11.58 -22.49 9.82
CA SER A 150 -10.46 -23.22 10.42
C SER A 150 -9.30 -22.32 10.90
N SER A 151 -9.23 -21.09 10.40
CA SER A 151 -8.20 -20.11 10.79
C SER A 151 -8.61 -19.37 12.05
N GLN A 152 -7.67 -19.23 12.98
CA GLN A 152 -7.87 -18.40 14.17
C GLN A 152 -8.00 -16.92 13.75
N PRO A 153 -9.01 -16.18 14.25
CA PRO A 153 -9.21 -14.80 13.84
C PRO A 153 -8.05 -13.92 14.31
N VAL A 154 -7.51 -13.11 13.39
CA VAL A 154 -6.48 -12.13 13.72
C VAL A 154 -7.12 -10.90 14.34
N LEU A 155 -6.97 -10.74 15.66
CA LEU A 155 -7.48 -9.58 16.41
C LEU A 155 -6.80 -8.29 15.98
N THR A 156 -7.57 -7.28 15.55
CA THR A 156 -7.12 -5.90 15.31
C THR A 156 -6.64 -5.23 16.60
N LEU A 157 -5.87 -4.12 16.51
CA LEU A 157 -5.46 -3.36 17.70
C LEU A 157 -6.67 -2.76 18.44
N LYS A 158 -7.76 -2.46 17.74
CA LYS A 158 -9.00 -2.00 18.35
C LYS A 158 -9.67 -3.13 19.15
N GLU A 159 -9.91 -4.28 18.54
CA GLU A 159 -10.52 -5.43 19.22
C GLU A 159 -9.67 -5.90 20.40
N ALA A 160 -8.34 -5.90 20.26
CA ALA A 160 -7.43 -6.25 21.35
C ALA A 160 -7.57 -5.28 22.54
N ARG A 161 -7.72 -3.97 22.30
CA ARG A 161 -7.98 -2.98 23.37
C ARG A 161 -9.34 -3.19 24.03
N GLU A 162 -10.36 -3.49 23.24
CA GLU A 162 -11.71 -3.77 23.75
C GLU A 162 -11.72 -5.03 24.63
N ILE A 163 -11.02 -6.10 24.21
CA ILE A 163 -10.85 -7.32 25.01
C ILE A 163 -10.11 -7.05 26.32
N ILE A 164 -9.04 -6.25 26.28
CA ILE A 164 -8.22 -5.92 27.47
C ILE A 164 -8.87 -4.81 28.33
N GLU A 165 -9.95 -4.19 27.84
CA GLU A 165 -10.64 -3.07 28.47
C GLU A 165 -9.67 -1.92 28.81
N ILE A 166 -8.79 -1.57 27.87
CA ILE A 166 -7.78 -0.51 28.03
C ILE A 166 -7.97 0.61 27.01
N ASP A 167 -7.83 1.86 27.48
CA ASP A 167 -7.93 3.05 26.65
C ASP A 167 -6.69 3.21 25.75
N LYS A 168 -6.84 3.92 24.62
CA LYS A 168 -5.78 4.05 23.58
C LYS A 168 -4.48 4.61 24.16
N GLU A 169 -4.63 5.61 25.02
CA GLU A 169 -3.59 6.42 25.63
C GLU A 169 -2.75 5.60 26.61
N ASP A 170 -3.39 4.65 27.30
CA ASP A 170 -2.79 3.81 28.34
C ASP A 170 -2.09 2.57 27.76
N VAL A 171 -2.30 2.22 26.48
CA VAL A 171 -1.65 1.05 25.85
C VAL A 171 -0.12 1.14 25.91
N LYS A 172 0.43 2.36 25.87
CA LYS A 172 1.89 2.59 25.94
C LYS A 172 2.44 2.45 27.35
N ASP A 173 1.59 2.50 28.37
CA ASP A 173 1.98 2.21 29.75
C ASP A 173 1.96 0.68 29.97
N VAL A 174 3.17 0.11 29.97
CA VAL A 174 3.40 -1.32 30.13
C VAL A 174 2.80 -1.86 31.43
N ASP A 175 2.79 -1.07 32.50
CA ASP A 175 2.28 -1.51 33.80
C ASP A 175 0.74 -1.46 33.83
N ALA A 176 0.14 -0.43 33.23
CA ALA A 176 -1.31 -0.36 33.04
C ALA A 176 -1.83 -1.53 32.20
N LEU A 177 -1.17 -1.82 31.07
CA LEU A 177 -1.51 -2.93 30.18
C LEU A 177 -1.40 -4.29 30.88
N LYS A 178 -0.29 -4.54 31.59
CA LYS A 178 -0.10 -5.77 32.38
C LYS A 178 -1.16 -5.92 33.48
N SER A 179 -1.50 -4.83 34.16
CA SER A 179 -2.49 -4.82 35.23
C SER A 179 -3.88 -5.21 34.71
N LYS A 180 -4.30 -4.61 33.59
CA LYS A 180 -5.58 -4.93 32.92
C LYS A 180 -5.64 -6.38 32.44
N TYR A 181 -4.59 -6.83 31.74
CA TYR A 181 -4.48 -8.22 31.30
C TYR A 181 -4.60 -9.22 32.46
N ARG A 182 -3.86 -9.00 33.56
CA ARG A 182 -3.94 -9.85 34.76
C ARG A 182 -5.33 -9.90 35.37
N LYS A 183 -6.08 -8.79 35.37
CA LYS A 183 -7.45 -8.77 35.89
C LYS A 183 -8.37 -9.68 35.08
N ILE A 184 -8.25 -9.65 33.75
CA ILE A 184 -9.10 -10.46 32.86
C ILE A 184 -8.72 -11.95 32.95
N THR A 185 -7.42 -12.27 32.89
CA THR A 185 -6.97 -13.67 33.01
C THR A 185 -7.30 -14.27 34.37
N MET A 186 -7.23 -13.50 35.45
CA MET A 186 -7.66 -13.97 36.78
C MET A 186 -9.17 -14.16 36.88
N LYS A 187 -9.98 -13.37 36.15
CA LYS A 187 -11.44 -13.49 36.11
C LYS A 187 -11.88 -14.76 35.39
N TYR A 188 -11.19 -15.11 34.29
CA TYR A 188 -11.53 -16.23 33.42
C TYR A 188 -10.56 -17.43 33.54
N HIS A 189 -9.79 -17.50 34.62
CA HIS A 189 -8.81 -18.57 34.83
C HIS A 189 -9.49 -19.95 34.92
N PRO A 190 -8.98 -21.01 34.27
CA PRO A 190 -9.57 -22.36 34.30
C PRO A 190 -9.71 -22.91 35.72
N ASP A 191 -8.81 -22.59 36.65
CA ASP A 191 -8.89 -22.99 38.07
C ASP A 191 -10.15 -22.49 38.79
N ARG A 192 -10.87 -21.50 38.25
CA ARG A 192 -12.17 -21.07 38.81
C ARG A 192 -13.32 -22.02 38.46
N PHE A 193 -13.10 -22.96 37.54
CA PHE A 193 -14.06 -23.96 37.10
C PHE A 193 -13.53 -25.39 37.35
N PRO A 194 -13.18 -25.74 38.60
CA PRO A 194 -12.59 -27.04 38.90
C PRO A 194 -13.62 -28.15 38.69
N GLY A 195 -13.31 -29.10 37.80
CA GLY A 195 -14.15 -30.27 37.53
C GLY A 195 -15.33 -30.01 36.58
N ASP A 196 -15.47 -28.79 36.04
CA ASP A 196 -16.50 -28.44 35.07
C ASP A 196 -15.89 -27.72 33.87
N THR A 197 -15.50 -28.49 32.86
CA THR A 197 -14.94 -28.00 31.60
C THR A 197 -15.97 -27.94 30.47
N SER A 198 -17.18 -28.45 30.73
CA SER A 198 -18.19 -28.67 29.70
C SER A 198 -19.41 -27.78 29.88
N SER A 199 -19.52 -27.04 31.00
CA SER A 199 -20.57 -26.05 31.15
C SER A 199 -20.39 -24.89 30.17
N PRO A 200 -21.49 -24.26 29.73
CA PRO A 200 -21.44 -23.07 28.88
C PRO A 200 -20.54 -21.97 29.46
N GLU A 201 -20.53 -21.81 30.78
CA GLU A 201 -19.75 -20.80 31.50
C GLU A 201 -18.25 -21.09 31.45
N ALA A 202 -17.84 -22.34 31.64
CA ALA A 202 -16.45 -22.75 31.55
C ALA A 202 -15.92 -22.64 30.11
N ILE A 203 -16.74 -22.99 29.11
CA ILE A 203 -16.41 -22.82 27.69
C ILE A 203 -16.23 -21.33 27.36
N GLU A 204 -17.15 -20.47 27.80
CA GLU A 204 -17.05 -19.02 27.57
C GLU A 204 -15.82 -18.42 28.27
N ALA A 205 -15.51 -18.86 29.50
CA ALA A 205 -14.32 -18.43 30.22
C ALA A 205 -13.03 -18.86 29.50
N ALA A 206 -12.96 -20.10 29.01
CA ALA A 206 -11.82 -20.57 28.23
C ALA A 206 -11.60 -19.74 26.96
N VAL A 207 -12.68 -19.41 26.24
CA VAL A 207 -12.63 -18.53 25.05
C VAL A 207 -12.10 -17.13 25.42
N LYS A 208 -12.63 -16.52 26.49
CA LYS A 208 -12.20 -15.18 26.93
C LYS A 208 -10.77 -15.16 27.46
N PHE A 209 -10.34 -16.23 28.13
CA PHE A 209 -8.97 -16.38 28.60
C PHE A 209 -7.97 -16.43 27.44
N ASP A 210 -8.25 -17.26 26.43
CA ASP A 210 -7.44 -17.37 25.21
C ASP A 210 -7.45 -16.06 24.41
N GLN A 211 -8.62 -15.42 24.25
CA GLN A 211 -8.73 -14.10 23.61
C GLN A 211 -7.92 -13.02 24.35
N ALA A 212 -7.93 -13.01 25.68
CA ALA A 212 -7.14 -12.06 26.46
C ALA A 212 -5.63 -12.27 26.26
N ALA A 213 -5.16 -13.52 26.19
CA ALA A 213 -3.77 -13.82 25.88
C ALA A 213 -3.38 -13.28 24.49
N LYS A 214 -4.17 -13.61 23.46
CA LYS A 214 -3.97 -13.13 22.09
C LYS A 214 -4.01 -11.60 21.99
N ALA A 215 -4.95 -10.95 22.68
CA ALA A 215 -5.08 -9.50 22.69
C ALA A 215 -3.87 -8.84 23.35
N TYR A 216 -3.40 -9.38 24.48
CA TYR A 216 -2.20 -8.88 25.14
C TYR A 216 -0.96 -9.03 24.27
N ASP A 217 -0.79 -10.18 23.58
CA ASP A 217 0.30 -10.38 22.64
C ASP A 217 0.26 -9.35 21.51
N VAL A 218 -0.92 -9.11 20.94
CA VAL A 218 -1.13 -8.09 19.90
C VAL A 218 -0.76 -6.69 20.39
N LEU A 219 -1.18 -6.29 21.59
CA LEU A 219 -0.90 -4.95 22.15
C LEU A 219 0.57 -4.79 22.58
N THR A 220 1.24 -5.87 22.97
CA THR A 220 2.64 -5.84 23.42
C THR A 220 3.65 -6.07 22.31
N SER A 221 3.26 -6.60 21.15
CA SER A 221 4.12 -6.91 19.99
C SER A 221 4.79 -5.70 19.29
N ASN A 222 4.93 -4.58 19.99
CA ASN A 222 5.00 -3.25 19.41
C ASN A 222 6.42 -2.66 19.30
N SER A 223 7.45 -3.36 18.78
CA SER A 223 8.72 -2.63 18.54
C SER A 223 9.71 -3.07 17.45
N GLN A 224 9.61 -4.25 16.82
CA GLN A 224 10.68 -4.68 15.89
C GLN A 224 10.20 -5.25 14.55
N GLN A 225 8.97 -5.78 14.47
CA GLN A 225 8.50 -6.46 13.26
C GLN A 225 7.13 -5.93 12.86
N SER A 226 7.02 -5.55 11.58
CA SER A 226 5.75 -5.16 10.98
C SER A 226 4.75 -6.32 11.06
N PHE A 227 3.53 -6.04 11.52
CA PHE A 227 2.44 -7.03 11.50
C PHE A 227 2.26 -7.65 10.12
N TYR A 228 2.19 -6.81 9.08
CA TYR A 228 2.05 -7.26 7.70
C TYR A 228 3.19 -8.20 7.32
N ALA A 229 4.44 -7.85 7.63
CA ALA A 229 5.60 -8.68 7.30
C ALA A 229 5.64 -10.01 8.09
N GLY A 230 5.00 -10.06 9.27
CA GLY A 230 4.94 -11.27 10.11
C GLY A 230 3.89 -12.30 9.67
N LEU A 231 2.92 -11.90 8.83
CA LEU A 231 1.88 -12.79 8.32
C LEU A 231 2.48 -13.93 7.47
N GLY A 232 1.90 -15.12 7.57
CA GLY A 232 2.34 -16.34 6.86
C GLY A 232 3.60 -17.01 7.42
N GLY A 233 4.31 -16.37 8.35
CA GLY A 233 5.50 -16.93 8.99
C GLY A 233 6.53 -17.45 7.98
N LYS A 234 7.05 -18.67 8.22
CA LYS A 234 8.07 -19.28 7.34
C LYS A 234 7.54 -19.71 5.97
N ALA A 235 6.23 -19.81 5.78
CA ALA A 235 5.62 -20.25 4.53
C ALA A 235 5.59 -19.13 3.47
N ARG A 236 5.51 -17.86 3.91
CA ARG A 236 5.48 -16.69 3.05
C ARG A 236 6.87 -16.07 2.91
N ASN A 237 7.59 -16.48 1.89
CA ASN A 237 9.01 -16.14 1.70
C ASN A 237 9.25 -15.15 0.53
N ASP A 238 8.22 -14.83 -0.26
CA ASP A 238 8.34 -13.94 -1.42
C ASP A 238 7.93 -12.48 -1.18
N PHE A 239 7.60 -12.10 0.07
CA PHE A 239 7.50 -10.70 0.47
C PHE A 239 8.90 -10.07 0.57
N LYS A 240 9.24 -9.19 -0.38
CA LYS A 240 10.59 -8.62 -0.53
C LYS A 240 10.53 -7.11 -0.71
N THR A 241 11.54 -6.41 -0.17
CA THR A 241 11.73 -4.97 -0.40
C THR A 241 12.42 -4.71 -1.73
N PHE A 242 12.09 -3.59 -2.35
CA PHE A 242 12.62 -3.19 -3.64
C PHE A 242 13.15 -1.77 -3.60
N GLU A 243 14.34 -1.59 -4.16
CA GLU A 243 14.89 -0.26 -4.37
C GLU A 243 14.10 0.45 -5.48
N VAL A 244 13.71 1.69 -5.18
CA VAL A 244 13.04 2.60 -6.11
C VAL A 244 13.95 3.79 -6.37
N SER A 245 14.29 3.99 -7.64
CA SER A 245 15.20 5.05 -8.08
C SER A 245 14.69 5.70 -9.35
N ASP A 246 15.14 6.91 -9.68
CA ASP A 246 14.77 7.55 -10.95
C ASP A 246 13.26 7.59 -11.22
N VAL A 247 12.50 8.03 -10.22
CA VAL A 247 11.03 7.95 -10.16
C VAL A 247 10.37 8.57 -11.41
N GLY A 248 9.56 7.76 -12.09
CA GLY A 248 8.79 8.15 -13.26
C GLY A 248 9.61 8.32 -14.54
N LYS A 249 10.90 7.96 -14.54
CA LYS A 249 11.66 7.85 -15.79
C LYS A 249 11.31 6.54 -16.49
N GLU A 250 10.99 6.59 -17.77
CA GLU A 250 10.69 5.41 -18.58
C GLU A 250 11.89 4.43 -18.59
N ARG A 251 11.58 3.13 -18.61
CA ARG A 251 12.58 2.06 -18.63
C ARG A 251 12.66 1.50 -20.05
N VAL A 252 13.88 1.27 -20.56
CA VAL A 252 14.09 0.77 -21.93
C VAL A 252 13.25 -0.49 -22.21
N GLY A 253 13.25 -1.45 -21.27
CA GLY A 253 12.45 -2.67 -21.39
C GLY A 253 10.93 -2.44 -21.48
N MET A 254 10.41 -1.33 -20.94
CA MET A 254 8.98 -1.00 -21.03
C MET A 254 8.57 -0.49 -22.41
N SER A 255 9.52 0.11 -23.14
CA SER A 255 9.30 0.62 -24.50
C SER A 255 9.60 -0.41 -25.59
N MET A 256 10.24 -1.52 -25.23
CA MET A 256 10.68 -2.56 -26.16
C MET A 256 9.54 -3.52 -26.51
N ASP A 257 9.64 -4.15 -27.66
CA ASP A 257 8.75 -5.24 -28.06
C ASP A 257 8.90 -6.45 -27.13
N LEU A 258 7.81 -7.17 -26.84
CA LEU A 258 7.84 -8.33 -25.94
C LEU A 258 8.76 -9.43 -26.49
N GLU A 259 8.77 -9.65 -27.81
CA GLU A 259 9.61 -10.66 -28.48
C GLU A 259 11.09 -10.33 -28.41
N LEU A 260 11.42 -9.05 -28.23
CA LEU A 260 12.80 -8.58 -28.06
C LEU A 260 13.22 -8.55 -26.57
N GLY A 261 12.42 -9.14 -25.68
CA GLY A 261 12.66 -9.16 -24.23
C GLY A 261 12.06 -7.97 -23.48
N GLY A 262 11.12 -7.25 -24.12
CA GLY A 262 10.39 -6.16 -23.50
C GLY A 262 9.39 -6.66 -22.47
N TYR A 263 8.82 -5.73 -21.70
CA TYR A 263 7.75 -6.03 -20.76
C TYR A 263 6.74 -4.87 -20.69
N ARG A 264 5.55 -5.17 -20.21
CA ARG A 264 4.54 -4.17 -19.85
C ARG A 264 4.24 -4.30 -18.38
N ALA A 265 3.99 -3.17 -17.74
CA ALA A 265 3.61 -3.12 -16.34
C ALA A 265 2.57 -2.02 -16.11
N ALA A 266 1.61 -2.30 -15.24
CA ALA A 266 0.59 -1.35 -14.84
C ALA A 266 0.23 -1.59 -13.37
N VAL A 267 -0.27 -0.54 -12.72
CA VAL A 267 -0.78 -0.63 -11.35
C VAL A 267 -2.25 -0.23 -11.28
N ARG A 268 -3.00 -0.91 -10.42
CA ARG A 268 -4.34 -0.51 -10.00
C ARG A 268 -4.41 -0.38 -8.49
N MET A 269 -5.38 0.38 -7.99
CA MET A 269 -5.63 0.41 -6.56
C MET A 269 -5.99 -0.99 -6.04
N LEU A 270 -5.53 -1.31 -4.83
CA LEU A 270 -6.01 -2.49 -4.12
C LEU A 270 -7.42 -2.23 -3.61
N ASP A 271 -8.19 -3.30 -3.41
CA ASP A 271 -9.54 -3.21 -2.86
C ASP A 271 -9.54 -2.41 -1.53
N THR A 272 -10.55 -1.56 -1.38
CA THR A 272 -10.72 -0.70 -0.20
C THR A 272 -11.00 -1.50 1.07
N ASP A 273 -11.61 -2.68 0.97
CA ASP A 273 -11.91 -3.52 2.13
C ASP A 273 -10.63 -4.09 2.75
N ILE A 274 -9.70 -4.50 1.88
CA ILE A 274 -8.36 -4.93 2.29
C ILE A 274 -7.63 -3.77 2.99
N SER A 275 -7.62 -2.60 2.35
CA SER A 275 -6.94 -1.42 2.86
C SER A 275 -7.52 -0.98 4.22
N SER A 276 -8.83 -1.07 4.39
CA SER A 276 -9.55 -0.68 5.61
C SER A 276 -9.14 -1.50 6.83
N PHE A 277 -8.93 -2.81 6.67
CA PHE A 277 -8.44 -3.67 7.76
C PHE A 277 -7.08 -3.19 8.29
N PHE A 278 -6.13 -2.92 7.38
CA PHE A 278 -4.79 -2.49 7.76
C PHE A 278 -4.76 -1.06 8.32
N ILE A 279 -5.69 -0.18 7.91
CA ILE A 279 -5.85 1.16 8.51
C ILE A 279 -6.30 1.01 9.96
N ALA A 280 -7.41 0.28 10.19
CA ALA A 280 -7.95 0.05 11.52
C ALA A 280 -6.93 -0.60 12.47
N ARG A 281 -6.01 -1.39 11.92
CA ARG A 281 -4.91 -1.99 12.66
C ARG A 281 -3.76 -1.02 12.91
N ASN A 282 -3.35 -0.19 11.94
CA ASN A 282 -2.16 0.66 12.06
C ASN A 282 -2.42 2.02 12.74
N ASP A 283 -3.68 2.45 12.94
CA ASP A 283 -4.08 3.74 13.54
C ASP A 283 -3.78 3.92 15.05
N ASN A 284 -2.66 3.36 15.52
CA ASN A 284 -2.17 3.47 16.89
C ASN A 284 -1.13 4.58 17.11
N ILE A 285 -1.07 5.59 16.23
CA ILE A 285 -0.32 6.83 16.47
C ILE A 285 -1.28 8.01 16.49
#